data_AF-A0A3C0AN89-F1
#
_entry.id   AF-A0A3C0AN89-F1
#
_cell.length_a   1.000
_cell.length_b   1.000
_cell.length_c   1.000
_cell.angle_alpha   90.00
_cell.angle_beta   90.00
_cell.angle_gamma   90.00
#
_symmetry.space_group_name_H-M   'P 1'
#
loop_
_entity.id
_entity.type
_entity.pdbx_description
1 polymer ?
#
loop_
_entity_poly.entity_id
_entity_poly.type
_entity_poly.pdbx_seq_one_letter_code
_entity_poly.pdbx_strand_id
1 'polypeptide(L)'
;MQWSHTENNTMNQRRSIKMNLCATWLNHGVSLVIGVFLMPYVLHILGDAQYGSWIFINAIAGYSGLLYLGFGQTISRYVAHYHAKQDWDRLNHVSNVIFVIYLGMGSLALVTAGIIAWLAPHISDWGAISLFEIRLVILILGLNVFFGMAGSVFGGILMGIQRFDIERGINLT
;
A
#
# COMPACT_ATOMS: atom_id res chain seq x y z
N MET A 1 48.22 -1.96 5.94
CA MET A 1 47.70 -0.97 4.95
C MET A 1 46.23 -1.22 4.59
N GLN A 2 45.39 -1.66 5.54
CA GLN A 2 43.99 -2.08 5.25
C GLN A 2 42.94 -1.19 5.94
N TRP A 3 43.38 -0.24 6.78
CA TRP A 3 42.53 0.61 7.62
C TRP A 3 42.06 1.91 6.95
N SER A 4 42.73 2.38 5.87
CA SER A 4 42.36 3.63 5.19
C SER A 4 41.19 3.48 4.21
N HIS A 5 40.94 2.27 3.68
CA HIS A 5 39.85 2.01 2.75
C HIS A 5 38.47 1.93 3.41
N THR A 6 38.40 1.45 4.66
CA THR A 6 37.14 1.38 5.42
C THR A 6 36.67 2.76 5.86
N GLU A 7 37.59 3.64 6.28
CA GLU A 7 37.30 4.98 6.77
C GLU A 7 36.71 5.88 5.66
N ASN A 8 37.29 5.84 4.46
CA ASN A 8 36.77 6.58 3.29
C ASN A 8 35.36 6.14 2.86
N ASN A 9 35.05 4.84 2.97
CA ASN A 9 33.70 4.34 2.65
C ASN A 9 32.66 4.83 3.66
N THR A 10 33.00 4.89 4.95
CA THR A 10 32.07 5.39 5.98
C THR A 10 31.77 6.89 5.85
N MET A 11 32.76 7.70 5.45
CA MET A 11 32.60 9.14 5.18
C MET A 11 31.67 9.40 3.97
N ASN A 12 31.87 8.67 2.87
CA ASN A 12 31.03 8.78 1.68
C ASN A 12 29.61 8.27 1.89
N GLN A 13 29.42 7.18 2.66
CA GLN A 13 28.09 6.70 3.04
C GLN A 13 27.35 7.72 3.92
N ARG A 14 28.02 8.32 4.92
CA ARG A 14 27.41 9.37 5.76
C ARG A 14 27.01 10.61 4.96
N ARG A 15 27.81 11.00 3.96
CA ARG A 15 27.50 12.12 3.06
C ARG A 15 26.32 11.79 2.14
N SER A 16 26.28 10.59 1.58
CA SER A 16 25.17 10.10 0.74
C SER A 16 23.85 10.03 1.52
N ILE A 17 23.87 9.48 2.75
CA ILE A 17 22.69 9.41 3.61
C ILE A 17 22.17 10.81 3.95
N LYS A 18 23.05 11.76 4.31
CA LYS A 18 22.65 13.15 4.57
C LYS A 18 22.06 13.82 3.34
N MET A 19 22.64 13.60 2.16
CA MET A 19 22.17 14.19 0.92
C MET A 19 20.83 13.60 0.48
N ASN A 20 20.64 12.28 0.64
CA ASN A 20 19.35 11.62 0.40
C ASN A 20 18.29 12.11 1.38
N LEU A 21 18.61 12.27 2.66
CA LEU A 21 17.70 12.85 3.63
C LEU A 21 17.30 14.27 3.19
N CYS A 22 18.25 15.14 2.90
CA CYS A 22 17.96 16.49 2.44
C CYS A 22 17.11 16.50 1.16
N ALA A 23 17.37 15.62 0.20
CA ALA A 23 16.59 15.49 -1.02
C ALA A 23 15.14 15.04 -0.73
N THR A 24 14.93 14.06 0.14
CA THR A 24 13.59 13.60 0.55
C THR A 24 12.81 14.71 1.27
N TRP A 25 13.46 15.41 2.20
CA TRP A 25 12.85 16.53 2.92
C TRP A 25 12.53 17.72 2.01
N LEU A 26 13.41 18.04 1.06
CA LEU A 26 13.14 19.03 0.01
C LEU A 26 11.95 18.62 -0.85
N ASN A 27 11.89 17.37 -1.28
CA ASN A 27 10.78 16.86 -2.10
C ASN A 27 9.43 16.95 -1.35
N HIS A 28 9.40 16.58 -0.07
CA HIS A 28 8.22 16.76 0.77
C HIS A 28 7.84 18.23 0.93
N GLY A 29 8.82 19.12 1.13
CA GLY A 29 8.58 20.57 1.21
C GLY A 29 7.98 21.12 -0.09
N VAL A 30 8.53 20.74 -1.25
CA VAL A 30 8.00 21.14 -2.56
C VAL A 30 6.59 20.59 -2.77
N SER A 31 6.34 19.34 -2.41
CA SER A 31 5.00 18.73 -2.49
C SER A 31 3.98 19.46 -1.61
N LEU A 32 4.37 19.88 -0.40
CA LEU A 32 3.51 20.69 0.47
C LEU A 32 3.18 22.05 -0.15
N VAL A 33 4.19 22.74 -0.67
CA VAL A 33 4.01 24.04 -1.34
C VAL A 33 3.06 23.88 -2.52
N ILE A 34 3.31 22.91 -3.40
CA ILE A 34 2.42 22.62 -4.53
C ILE A 34 1.01 22.33 -4.03
N GLY A 35 0.84 21.46 -3.02
CA GLY A 35 -0.48 21.12 -2.47
C GLY A 35 -1.25 22.34 -1.96
N VAL A 36 -0.60 23.23 -1.23
CA VAL A 36 -1.21 24.46 -0.69
C VAL A 36 -1.64 25.41 -1.81
N PHE A 37 -0.84 25.58 -2.86
CA PHE A 37 -1.19 26.45 -3.99
C PHE A 37 -2.18 25.82 -4.97
N LEU A 38 -2.20 24.50 -5.09
CA LEU A 38 -3.13 23.76 -5.95
C LEU A 38 -4.52 23.64 -5.32
N MET A 39 -4.61 23.56 -3.99
CA MET A 39 -5.87 23.47 -3.24
C MET A 39 -6.90 24.57 -3.60
N PRO A 40 -6.56 25.88 -3.62
CA PRO A 40 -7.53 26.92 -4.01
C PRO A 40 -7.95 26.85 -5.48
N TYR A 41 -7.11 26.30 -6.36
CA TYR A 41 -7.44 26.07 -7.77
C TYR A 41 -8.43 24.91 -7.92
N VAL A 42 -8.19 23.79 -7.23
CA VAL A 42 -9.09 22.63 -7.21
C VAL A 42 -10.44 23.01 -6.61
N LEU A 43 -10.46 23.75 -5.50
CA LEU A 43 -11.68 24.23 -4.86
C LEU A 43 -12.52 25.11 -5.80
N HIS A 44 -11.89 26.03 -6.55
CA HIS A 44 -12.62 26.89 -7.49
C HIS A 44 -13.25 26.13 -8.67
N ILE A 45 -12.64 25.04 -9.13
CA ILE A 45 -13.11 24.31 -10.31
C ILE A 45 -14.12 23.22 -9.93
N LEU A 46 -13.86 22.48 -8.85
CA LEU A 46 -14.72 21.38 -8.41
C LEU A 46 -15.88 21.85 -7.53
N GLY A 47 -15.73 22.98 -6.83
CA GLY A 47 -16.66 23.42 -5.80
C GLY A 47 -16.48 22.67 -4.47
N ASP A 48 -16.99 23.25 -3.39
CA ASP A 48 -16.75 22.78 -2.02
C ASP A 48 -17.28 21.35 -1.77
N ALA A 49 -18.40 20.97 -2.40
CA ALA A 49 -19.03 19.66 -2.22
C ALA A 49 -18.18 18.53 -2.81
N GLN A 50 -17.74 18.65 -4.07
CA GLN A 50 -16.92 17.64 -4.74
C GLN A 50 -15.53 17.53 -4.12
N TYR A 51 -14.96 18.62 -3.63
CA TYR A 51 -13.69 18.58 -2.92
C TYR A 51 -13.82 17.85 -1.57
N GLY A 52 -14.91 18.07 -0.84
CA GLY A 52 -15.24 17.32 0.37
C GLY A 52 -15.35 15.81 0.11
N SER A 53 -16.08 15.41 -0.94
CA SER A 53 -16.13 14.00 -1.38
C SER A 53 -14.73 13.46 -1.72
N TRP A 54 -13.92 14.23 -2.46
CA TRP A 54 -12.56 13.81 -2.83
C TRP A 54 -11.65 13.59 -1.62
N ILE A 55 -11.63 14.50 -0.65
CA ILE A 55 -10.86 14.33 0.60
C ILE A 55 -11.37 13.09 1.36
N PHE A 56 -12.68 12.93 1.49
CA PHE A 56 -13.27 11.80 2.20
C PHE A 56 -12.87 10.46 1.56
N ILE A 57 -12.93 10.37 0.24
CA ILE A 57 -12.48 9.20 -0.53
C ILE A 57 -11.00 8.91 -0.25
N ASN A 58 -10.15 9.94 -0.35
CA ASN A 58 -8.71 9.79 -0.11
C ASN A 58 -8.39 9.41 1.33
N ALA A 59 -9.14 9.90 2.31
CA ALA A 59 -8.97 9.53 3.71
C ALA A 59 -9.27 8.05 3.93
N ILE A 60 -10.43 7.56 3.45
CA ILE A 60 -10.77 6.13 3.60
C ILE A 60 -9.82 5.25 2.76
N ALA A 61 -9.44 5.70 1.56
CA ALA A 61 -8.42 5.02 0.75
C ALA A 61 -7.06 4.95 1.47
N GLY A 62 -6.64 6.02 2.15
CA GLY A 62 -5.43 6.02 2.95
C GLY A 62 -5.49 5.01 4.09
N TYR A 63 -6.65 4.86 4.74
CA TYR A 63 -6.86 3.86 5.79
C TYR A 63 -6.94 2.43 5.26
N SER A 64 -7.23 2.19 3.97
CA SER A 64 -7.19 0.83 3.42
C SER A 64 -5.78 0.23 3.46
N GLY A 65 -4.75 1.07 3.35
CA GLY A 65 -3.35 0.71 3.55
C GLY A 65 -3.08 0.04 4.89
N LEU A 66 -3.71 0.53 5.97
CA LEU A 66 -3.60 -0.03 7.32
C LEU A 66 -4.22 -1.43 7.43
N LEU A 67 -5.28 -1.72 6.66
CA LEU A 67 -5.93 -3.04 6.66
C LEU A 67 -5.02 -4.15 6.11
N TYR A 68 -4.00 -3.81 5.32
CA TYR A 68 -3.05 -4.79 4.80
C TYR A 68 -2.03 -5.29 5.84
N LEU A 69 -2.00 -4.75 7.07
CA LEU A 69 -1.29 -5.23 8.28
C LEU A 69 0.09 -5.92 8.08
N GLY A 70 0.88 -5.56 7.06
CA GLY A 70 2.16 -6.21 6.76
C GLY A 70 2.05 -7.66 6.25
N PHE A 71 0.88 -8.07 5.78
CA PHE A 71 0.60 -9.42 5.32
C PHE A 71 1.57 -9.91 4.23
N GLY A 72 1.88 -9.06 3.23
CA GLY A 72 2.85 -9.39 2.17
C GLY A 72 4.26 -9.74 2.66
N GLN A 73 4.71 -9.12 3.76
CA GLN A 73 6.03 -9.42 4.36
C GLN A 73 6.05 -10.78 5.03
N THR A 74 4.94 -11.18 5.67
CA THR A 74 4.80 -12.50 6.26
C THR A 74 4.88 -13.59 5.19
N ILE A 75 4.21 -13.40 4.05
CA ILE A 75 4.24 -14.35 2.92
C ILE A 75 5.66 -14.51 2.40
N SER A 76 6.33 -13.40 2.09
CA SER A 76 7.71 -13.40 1.60
C SER A 76 8.64 -14.18 2.54
N ARG A 77 8.50 -13.99 3.86
CA ARG A 77 9.27 -14.73 4.87
C ARG A 77 9.00 -16.23 4.87
N TYR A 78 7.73 -16.65 4.82
CA TYR A 78 7.36 -18.08 4.81
C TYR A 78 7.80 -18.76 3.51
N VAL A 79 7.55 -18.13 2.36
CA VAL A 79 7.98 -18.63 1.05
C VAL A 79 9.50 -18.76 0.99
N ALA A 80 10.25 -17.75 1.43
CA ALA A 80 11.72 -17.81 1.48
C ALA A 80 12.24 -18.96 2.36
N HIS A 81 11.60 -19.22 3.50
CA HIS A 81 12.00 -20.31 4.41
C HIS A 81 11.87 -21.70 3.77
N TYR A 82 10.77 -21.97 3.07
CA TYR A 82 10.54 -23.27 2.42
C TYR A 82 11.27 -23.38 1.08
N HIS A 83 11.43 -22.27 0.35
CA HIS A 83 12.23 -22.21 -0.87
C HIS A 83 13.72 -22.55 -0.59
N ALA A 84 14.28 -22.02 0.50
CA ALA A 84 15.66 -22.33 0.91
C ALA A 84 15.91 -23.81 1.23
N LYS A 85 14.85 -24.58 1.55
CA LYS A 85 14.93 -26.03 1.81
C LYS A 85 14.76 -26.88 0.54
N GLN A 86 14.53 -26.26 -0.63
CA GLN A 86 14.28 -26.92 -1.91
C GLN A 86 13.10 -27.92 -1.90
N ASP A 87 12.16 -27.74 -0.96
CA ASP A 87 10.99 -28.60 -0.78
C ASP A 87 9.77 -28.00 -1.52
N TRP A 88 9.72 -28.26 -2.83
CA TRP A 88 8.72 -27.68 -3.75
C TRP A 88 7.29 -28.11 -3.44
N ASP A 89 7.10 -29.34 -2.97
CA ASP A 89 5.78 -29.86 -2.59
C ASP A 89 5.22 -29.09 -1.38
N ARG A 90 6.04 -28.90 -0.34
CA ARG A 90 5.63 -28.09 0.82
C ARG A 90 5.46 -26.62 0.46
N LEU A 91 6.27 -26.07 -0.45
CA LEU A 91 6.13 -24.69 -0.90
C LEU A 91 4.77 -24.45 -1.58
N ASN A 92 4.37 -25.34 -2.49
CA ASN A 92 3.06 -25.27 -3.14
C ASN A 92 1.92 -25.43 -2.15
N HIS A 93 2.04 -26.36 -1.19
CA HIS A 93 1.03 -26.55 -0.16
C HIS A 93 0.86 -25.31 0.73
N VAL A 94 1.97 -24.75 1.22
CA VAL A 94 1.96 -23.52 2.05
C VAL A 94 1.40 -22.34 1.26
N SER A 95 1.79 -22.19 -0.01
CA SER A 95 1.28 -21.12 -0.89
C SER A 95 -0.23 -21.23 -1.08
N ASN A 96 -0.76 -22.44 -1.30
CA ASN A 96 -2.20 -22.67 -1.43
C ASN A 96 -2.96 -22.38 -0.13
N VAL A 97 -2.42 -22.79 1.03
CA VAL A 97 -3.01 -22.50 2.33
C VAL A 97 -3.07 -20.99 2.59
N ILE A 98 -1.96 -20.28 2.33
CA ILE A 98 -1.91 -18.81 2.43
C ILE A 98 -2.92 -18.18 1.47
N PHE A 99 -3.00 -18.66 0.23
CA PHE A 99 -3.96 -18.16 -0.76
C PHE A 99 -5.40 -18.28 -0.27
N VAL A 100 -5.79 -19.45 0.21
CA VAL A 100 -7.17 -19.69 0.71
C VAL A 100 -7.47 -18.82 1.93
N ILE A 101 -6.55 -18.69 2.88
CA ILE A 101 -6.73 -17.82 4.06
C ILE A 101 -6.96 -16.37 3.62
N TYR A 102 -6.16 -15.88 2.67
CA TYR A 102 -6.21 -14.49 2.22
C TYR A 102 -7.45 -14.21 1.39
N LEU A 103 -7.88 -15.17 0.58
CA LEU A 103 -9.13 -15.08 -0.16
C LEU A 103 -10.31 -15.04 0.83
N GLY A 104 -10.26 -15.81 1.90
CA GLY A 104 -11.23 -15.75 3.00
C GLY A 104 -11.24 -14.41 3.73
N MET A 105 -10.07 -13.88 4.11
CA MET A 105 -9.94 -12.58 4.76
C MET A 105 -10.38 -11.41 3.86
N GLY A 106 -9.98 -11.43 2.59
CA GLY A 106 -10.42 -10.45 1.60
C GLY A 106 -11.93 -10.51 1.40
N SER A 107 -12.51 -11.71 1.33
CA SER A 107 -13.98 -11.88 1.20
C SER A 107 -14.70 -11.34 2.44
N LEU A 108 -14.16 -11.58 3.64
CA LEU A 108 -14.69 -11.01 4.87
C LEU A 108 -14.61 -9.48 4.87
N ALA A 109 -13.50 -8.90 4.39
CA ALA A 109 -13.36 -7.45 4.22
C ALA A 109 -14.37 -6.88 3.22
N LEU A 110 -14.64 -7.59 2.12
CA LEU A 110 -15.63 -7.18 1.13
C LEU A 110 -17.06 -7.24 1.69
N VAL A 111 -17.39 -8.31 2.44
CA VAL A 111 -18.71 -8.47 3.09
C VAL A 111 -18.91 -7.39 4.14
N THR A 112 -17.91 -7.13 4.98
CA THR A 112 -17.99 -6.05 5.98
C THR A 112 -18.13 -4.68 5.34
N ALA A 113 -17.41 -4.40 4.25
CA ALA A 113 -17.62 -3.18 3.45
C ALA A 113 -19.04 -3.08 2.90
N GLY A 114 -19.60 -4.19 2.38
CA GLY A 114 -20.99 -4.25 1.93
C GLY A 114 -22.01 -3.97 3.04
N ILE A 115 -21.79 -4.54 4.24
CA ILE A 115 -22.63 -4.27 5.42
C ILE A 115 -22.55 -2.79 5.80
N ILE A 116 -21.35 -2.20 5.84
CA ILE A 116 -21.16 -0.78 6.13
C ILE A 116 -21.83 0.09 5.07
N ALA A 117 -21.74 -0.24 3.78
CA ALA A 117 -22.41 0.49 2.71
C ALA A 117 -23.94 0.42 2.81
N TRP A 118 -24.48 -0.71 3.28
CA TRP A 118 -25.91 -0.86 3.55
C TRP A 118 -26.36 -0.08 4.78
N LEU A 119 -25.53 -0.07 5.83
CA LEU A 119 -25.80 0.63 7.08
C LEU A 119 -25.50 2.14 7.01
N ALA A 120 -24.75 2.59 6.00
CA ALA A 120 -24.39 4.00 5.77
C ALA A 120 -25.55 4.98 6.01
N PRO A 121 -26.75 4.85 5.39
CA PRO A 121 -27.87 5.76 5.63
C PRO A 121 -28.39 5.81 7.07
N HIS A 122 -28.05 4.85 7.94
CA HIS A 122 -28.48 4.81 9.34
C HIS A 122 -27.42 5.31 10.32
N ILE A 123 -26.16 5.46 9.89
CA ILE A 123 -25.04 5.81 10.79
C ILE A 123 -24.90 7.33 10.97
N SER A 124 -25.13 8.11 9.91
CA SER A 124 -24.95 9.56 9.96
C SER A 124 -25.71 10.27 8.84
N ASP A 125 -26.09 11.54 9.07
CA ASP A 125 -26.51 12.43 8.00
C ASP A 125 -25.25 12.88 7.23
N TRP A 126 -25.03 12.30 6.07
CA TRP A 126 -23.83 12.51 5.24
C TRP A 126 -23.76 13.88 4.53
N GLY A 127 -24.51 14.87 5.02
CA GLY A 127 -24.52 16.23 4.51
C GLY A 127 -24.91 16.33 3.03
N ALA A 128 -24.12 17.07 2.25
CA ALA A 128 -24.36 17.31 0.82
C ALA A 128 -23.90 16.17 -0.11
N ILE A 129 -23.31 15.10 0.44
CA ILE A 129 -22.76 14.00 -0.35
C ILE A 129 -23.87 13.01 -0.67
N SER A 130 -23.98 12.63 -1.95
CA SER A 130 -24.96 11.64 -2.38
C SER A 130 -24.70 10.28 -1.72
N LEU A 131 -25.75 9.64 -1.18
CA LEU A 131 -25.70 8.29 -0.63
C LEU A 131 -25.16 7.27 -1.65
N PHE A 132 -25.36 7.52 -2.94
CA PHE A 132 -24.82 6.68 -4.01
C PHE A 132 -23.29 6.77 -4.10
N GLU A 133 -22.72 7.97 -3.98
CA GLU A 133 -21.26 8.18 -3.99
C GLU A 133 -20.62 7.47 -2.81
N ILE A 134 -21.16 7.62 -1.60
CA ILE A 134 -20.61 6.98 -0.40
C ILE A 134 -20.64 5.46 -0.51
N ARG A 135 -21.74 4.89 -0.99
CA ARG A 135 -21.85 3.44 -1.22
C ARG A 135 -20.83 2.95 -2.24
N LEU A 136 -20.68 3.66 -3.37
CA LEU A 136 -19.68 3.31 -4.37
C LEU A 136 -18.27 3.36 -3.81
N VAL A 137 -17.93 4.38 -3.03
CA VAL A 137 -16.61 4.54 -2.44
C VAL A 137 -16.30 3.40 -1.49
N ILE A 138 -17.23 3.07 -0.57
CA ILE A 138 -17.05 1.96 0.37
C ILE A 138 -16.89 0.62 -0.37
N LEU A 139 -17.70 0.38 -1.43
CA LEU A 139 -17.61 -0.84 -2.22
C LEU A 139 -16.32 -0.92 -3.05
N ILE A 140 -15.89 0.18 -3.67
CA ILE A 140 -14.63 0.27 -4.41
C ILE A 140 -13.46 -0.01 -3.46
N LEU A 141 -13.50 0.50 -2.23
CA LEU A 141 -12.49 0.25 -1.22
C LEU A 141 -12.50 -1.19 -0.72
N GLY A 142 -13.69 -1.77 -0.48
CA GLY A 142 -13.82 -3.19 -0.16
C GLY A 142 -13.25 -4.09 -1.27
N LEU A 143 -13.53 -3.76 -2.53
CA LEU A 143 -12.95 -4.44 -3.70
C LEU A 143 -11.44 -4.24 -3.79
N ASN A 144 -10.95 -3.02 -3.57
CA ASN A 144 -9.52 -2.73 -3.55
C ASN A 144 -8.80 -3.58 -2.49
N VAL A 145 -9.35 -3.68 -1.28
CA VAL A 145 -8.84 -4.55 -0.21
C VAL A 145 -8.86 -6.02 -0.62
N PHE A 146 -9.98 -6.51 -1.17
CA PHE A 146 -10.12 -7.88 -1.66
C PHE A 146 -9.04 -8.23 -2.71
N PHE A 147 -8.94 -7.41 -3.77
CA PHE A 147 -7.97 -7.64 -4.83
C PHE A 147 -6.54 -7.47 -4.36
N GLY A 148 -6.26 -6.52 -3.45
CA GLY A 148 -4.94 -6.37 -2.87
C GLY A 148 -4.55 -7.57 -2.01
N MET A 149 -5.47 -8.12 -1.21
CA MET A 149 -5.19 -9.31 -0.40
C MET A 149 -4.99 -10.55 -1.28
N ALA A 150 -5.88 -10.78 -2.25
CA ALA A 150 -5.74 -11.88 -3.21
C ALA A 150 -4.45 -11.76 -4.05
N GLY A 151 -4.11 -10.55 -4.50
CA GLY A 151 -2.90 -10.25 -5.26
C GLY A 151 -1.61 -10.31 -4.43
N SER A 152 -1.68 -10.00 -3.13
CA SER A 152 -0.51 -9.99 -2.24
C SER A 152 0.19 -11.35 -2.14
N VAL A 153 -0.55 -12.44 -2.35
CA VAL A 153 -0.01 -13.81 -2.36
C VAL A 153 0.95 -14.01 -3.51
N PHE A 154 0.56 -13.61 -4.72
CA PHE A 154 1.42 -13.68 -5.90
C PHE A 154 2.66 -12.78 -5.74
N GLY A 155 2.47 -11.55 -5.24
CA GLY A 155 3.58 -10.64 -4.95
C GLY A 155 4.53 -11.19 -3.89
N GLY A 156 4.00 -11.79 -2.82
CA GLY A 156 4.78 -12.40 -1.75
C GLY A 156 5.54 -13.65 -2.19
N ILE A 157 4.97 -14.47 -3.08
CA ILE A 157 5.65 -15.62 -3.68
C ILE A 157 6.81 -15.15 -4.57
N LEU A 158 6.56 -14.16 -5.43
CA LEU A 158 7.59 -13.55 -6.30
C LEU A 158 8.75 -12.96 -5.48
N MET A 159 8.44 -12.20 -4.42
CA MET A 159 9.44 -11.65 -3.50
C MET A 159 10.19 -12.77 -2.74
N GLY A 160 9.48 -13.80 -2.28
CA GLY A 160 10.03 -14.87 -1.44
C GLY A 160 10.92 -15.87 -2.18
N ILE A 161 10.71 -16.07 -3.49
CA ILE A 161 11.58 -16.89 -4.35
C ILE A 161 12.96 -16.23 -4.57
N GLN A 162 13.18 -15.02 -4.04
CA GLN A 162 14.48 -14.35 -4.03
C GLN A 162 15.05 -14.10 -5.44
N ARG A 163 14.20 -13.94 -6.47
CA ARG A 163 14.61 -13.29 -7.73
C ARG A 163 14.69 -11.77 -7.54
N PHE A 164 15.53 -11.33 -6.59
CA PHE A 164 15.98 -9.93 -6.53
C PHE A 164 16.81 -9.55 -7.77
N ASP A 165 17.27 -10.52 -8.57
CA ASP A 165 17.97 -10.27 -9.84
C ASP A 165 17.10 -9.58 -10.88
N ILE A 166 15.76 -9.73 -10.82
CA ILE A 166 14.84 -9.11 -11.78
C ILE A 166 14.19 -7.85 -11.19
N GLU A 167 13.85 -7.85 -9.90
CA GLU A 167 13.22 -6.67 -9.26
C GLU A 167 14.18 -5.48 -9.14
N ARG A 168 15.48 -5.73 -8.96
CA ARG A 168 16.52 -4.68 -9.01
C ARG A 168 16.83 -4.18 -10.42
N GLY A 169 16.51 -4.96 -11.46
CA GLY A 169 16.65 -4.53 -12.86
C GLY A 169 15.55 -3.57 -13.30
N ILE A 170 14.35 -3.69 -12.71
CA ILE A 170 13.18 -2.87 -13.06
C ILE A 170 13.11 -1.56 -12.25
N ASN A 171 13.65 -1.53 -11.03
CA ASN A 171 13.71 -0.32 -10.19
C ASN A 171 14.95 0.58 -10.42
N LEU A 172 15.75 0.30 -11.45
CA LEU A 172 16.91 1.13 -11.86
C LEU A 172 16.68 1.92 -13.16
N THR A 173 15.44 1.98 -13.65
CA THR A 173 14.99 2.89 -14.72
C THR A 173 13.80 3.70 -14.23
#